data_AF-A0AA37X0M9-F1
#
_entry.id   AF-A0AA37X0M9-F1
#
_cell.length_a   1.000
_cell.length_b   1.000
_cell.length_c   1.000
_cell.angle_alpha   90.00
_cell.angle_beta   90.00
_cell.angle_gamma   90.00
#
_symmetry.space_group_name_H-M   'P 1'
#
loop_
_entity.id
_entity.type
_entity.pdbx_description
1 polymer ?
#
loop_
_entity_poly.entity_id
_entity_poly.type
_entity_poly.pdbx_seq_one_letter_code
_entity_poly.pdbx_strand_id
1 'polypeptide(L)'
;MTDAALHLAPDNDAQATPVAERPIWPALRRGWARRCPCCGAGPLLKGYLKVRESCPVCSEDFTAQRADDGPAYLTILIVGHLMAPILMFVFVKYRPEPITLITMFSIFTVALSLYLLPRLKGALVALQWANRMHGFARPGPKEA
;
A
#
# COMPACT_ATOMS: atom_id res chain seq x y z
N MET A 1 -44.55 11.89 -52.60
CA MET A 1 -43.40 12.77 -52.33
C MET A 1 -42.91 12.43 -50.94
N THR A 2 -41.80 11.70 -50.91
CA THR A 2 -40.84 11.48 -49.81
C THR A 2 -41.34 10.93 -48.47
N ASP A 3 -41.23 9.60 -48.40
CA ASP A 3 -40.73 8.81 -47.28
C ASP A 3 -39.51 9.39 -46.54
N ALA A 4 -39.25 8.77 -45.38
CA ALA A 4 -37.97 8.63 -44.70
C ALA A 4 -37.69 9.58 -43.53
N ALA A 5 -38.10 9.10 -42.35
CA ALA A 5 -37.23 8.94 -41.19
C ALA A 5 -35.80 9.50 -41.36
N LEU A 6 -35.52 10.64 -40.73
CA LEU A 6 -34.15 11.13 -40.58
C LEU A 6 -33.94 11.71 -39.17
N HIS A 7 -33.18 10.96 -38.38
CA HIS A 7 -32.38 11.37 -37.22
C HIS A 7 -33.08 11.86 -35.94
N LEU A 8 -33.82 10.96 -35.28
CA LEU A 8 -33.57 10.74 -33.85
C LEU A 8 -32.47 9.66 -33.76
N ALA A 9 -31.21 10.07 -33.86
CA ALA A 9 -30.15 9.24 -33.32
C ALA A 9 -30.34 9.26 -31.80
N PRO A 10 -30.45 8.12 -31.10
CA PRO A 10 -30.21 8.14 -29.67
C PRO A 10 -28.77 8.60 -29.52
N ASP A 11 -28.58 9.77 -28.90
CA ASP A 11 -27.27 10.19 -28.44
C ASP A 11 -26.77 9.04 -27.57
N ASN A 12 -25.83 8.29 -28.16
CA ASN A 12 -25.25 7.10 -27.60
C ASN A 12 -24.52 7.57 -26.34
N ASP A 13 -25.24 7.56 -25.21
CA ASP A 13 -24.73 7.76 -23.87
C ASP A 13 -23.46 6.94 -23.81
N ALA A 14 -22.34 7.65 -23.97
CA ALA A 14 -21.03 7.08 -24.08
C ALA A 14 -20.85 6.28 -22.81
N GLN A 15 -20.98 4.96 -22.95
CA GLN A 15 -20.92 4.01 -21.86
C GLN A 15 -19.59 4.26 -21.16
N ALA A 16 -19.62 5.00 -20.06
CA ALA A 16 -18.49 5.18 -19.17
C ALA A 16 -18.19 3.77 -18.68
N THR A 17 -17.25 3.11 -19.34
CA THR A 17 -16.91 1.72 -19.06
C THR A 17 -16.51 1.70 -17.59
N PRO A 18 -17.21 0.93 -16.73
CA PRO A 18 -16.89 0.93 -15.31
C PRO A 18 -15.42 0.52 -15.21
N VAL A 19 -14.61 1.48 -14.74
CA VAL A 19 -13.16 1.32 -14.73
C VAL A 19 -12.88 0.14 -13.81
N ALA A 20 -12.48 -1.00 -14.39
CA ALA A 20 -12.31 -2.25 -13.66
C ALA A 20 -11.49 -2.04 -12.37
N GLU A 21 -12.03 -2.54 -11.27
CA GLU A 21 -11.44 -2.41 -9.95
C GLU A 21 -10.11 -3.17 -9.92
N ARG A 22 -9.06 -2.54 -9.39
CA ARG A 22 -7.73 -3.17 -9.36
C ARG A 22 -7.73 -4.22 -8.25
N PRO A 23 -7.20 -5.43 -8.48
CA PRO A 23 -7.20 -6.47 -7.47
C PRO A 23 -6.28 -6.06 -6.30
N ILE A 24 -6.87 -5.85 -5.13
CA ILE A 24 -6.19 -5.31 -3.94
C ILE A 24 -5.14 -6.31 -3.42
N TRP A 25 -5.46 -7.59 -3.42
CA TRP A 25 -4.61 -8.59 -2.77
C TRP A 25 -3.25 -8.81 -3.46
N PRO A 26 -3.17 -8.95 -4.80
CA PRO A 26 -1.90 -8.95 -5.52
C PRO A 26 -1.10 -7.66 -5.33
N ALA A 27 -1.78 -6.50 -5.30
CA ALA A 27 -1.14 -5.22 -5.09
C ALA A 27 -0.49 -5.15 -3.70
N LEU A 28 -1.23 -5.52 -2.64
CA LEU A 28 -0.73 -5.52 -1.27
C LEU A 28 0.47 -6.45 -1.10
N ARG A 29 0.41 -7.65 -1.70
CA ARG A 29 1.53 -8.60 -1.69
C ARG A 29 2.78 -8.04 -2.36
N ARG A 30 2.63 -7.37 -3.52
CA ARG A 30 3.73 -6.69 -4.22
C ARG A 30 4.30 -5.54 -3.38
N GLY A 31 3.43 -4.73 -2.77
CA GLY A 31 3.79 -3.65 -1.86
C GLY A 31 4.57 -4.14 -0.64
N TRP A 32 4.11 -5.23 0.00
CA TRP A 32 4.82 -5.91 1.09
C TRP A 32 6.22 -6.37 0.67
N ALA A 33 6.35 -6.90 -0.55
CA ALA A 33 7.64 -7.27 -1.13
C ALA A 33 8.50 -6.07 -1.56
N ARG A 34 8.06 -4.83 -1.32
CA ARG A 34 8.70 -3.56 -1.75
C ARG A 34 8.81 -3.42 -3.27
N ARG A 35 7.86 -4.01 -4.01
CA ARG A 35 7.80 -3.98 -5.47
C ARG A 35 6.62 -3.14 -5.95
N CYS A 36 6.72 -2.67 -7.19
CA CYS A 36 5.69 -1.89 -7.86
C CYS A 36 4.34 -2.65 -7.87
N PRO A 37 3.24 -2.05 -7.41
CA PRO A 37 1.93 -2.71 -7.38
C PRO A 37 1.36 -2.96 -8.79
N CYS A 38 1.73 -2.13 -9.78
CA CYS A 38 1.30 -2.25 -11.18
C CYS A 38 1.99 -3.42 -11.90
N CYS A 39 3.33 -3.38 -12.03
CA CYS A 39 4.08 -4.39 -12.79
C CYS A 39 4.66 -5.54 -11.95
N GLY A 40 4.85 -5.36 -10.64
CA GLY A 40 5.44 -6.38 -9.76
C GLY A 40 6.95 -6.62 -9.92
N ALA A 41 7.61 -5.95 -10.87
CA ALA A 41 9.04 -6.12 -11.16
C ALA A 41 9.92 -5.00 -10.59
N GLY A 42 9.50 -3.74 -10.75
CA GLY A 42 10.30 -2.58 -10.32
C GLY A 42 10.32 -2.39 -8.80
N PRO A 43 11.41 -1.85 -8.21
CA PRO A 43 11.44 -1.46 -6.80
C PRO A 43 10.50 -0.28 -6.55
N LEU A 44 9.73 -0.33 -5.46
CA LEU A 44 8.81 0.76 -5.08
C LEU A 44 9.53 1.86 -4.28
N LEU A 45 10.46 1.47 -3.41
CA LEU A 45 11.17 2.37 -2.52
C LEU A 45 12.57 2.72 -3.07
N LYS A 46 13.07 3.90 -2.71
CA LYS A 46 14.46 4.36 -2.88
C LYS A 46 15.07 4.51 -1.48
N GLY A 47 15.96 3.59 -1.12
CA GLY A 47 16.50 3.53 0.25
C GLY A 47 15.54 2.83 1.21
N TYR A 48 15.44 3.34 2.44
CA TYR A 48 14.70 2.67 3.51
C TYR A 48 13.18 2.94 3.46
N LEU A 49 12.74 4.21 3.55
CA LEU A 49 11.31 4.57 3.59
C LEU A 49 10.84 5.50 2.47
N LYS A 50 11.77 6.10 1.72
CA LYS A 50 11.43 7.06 0.67
C LYS A 50 10.84 6.33 -0.53
N VAL A 51 9.65 6.73 -0.97
CA VAL A 51 9.01 6.18 -2.18
C VAL A 51 9.66 6.82 -3.41
N ARG A 52 9.82 6.05 -4.49
CA ARG A 52 10.26 6.59 -5.78
C ARG A 52 9.16 7.45 -6.39
N GLU A 53 9.52 8.49 -7.14
CA GLU A 53 8.54 9.29 -7.88
C GLU A 53 7.87 8.47 -8.99
N SER A 54 8.63 7.63 -9.70
CA SER A 54 8.07 6.74 -10.71
C SER A 54 8.71 5.35 -10.72
N CYS A 55 7.99 4.37 -11.26
CA CYS A 55 8.50 3.01 -11.45
C CYS A 55 9.50 2.96 -12.63
N PRO A 56 10.71 2.40 -12.45
CA PRO A 56 11.71 2.33 -13.54
C PRO A 56 11.37 1.31 -14.65
N VAL A 57 10.36 0.45 -14.44
CA VAL A 57 9.98 -0.61 -15.39
C VAL A 57 8.70 -0.26 -16.16
N CYS A 58 7.67 0.20 -15.46
CA CYS A 58 6.37 0.51 -16.06
C CYS A 58 5.99 1.99 -16.01
N SER A 59 6.91 2.86 -15.56
CA SER A 59 6.70 4.32 -15.49
C SER A 59 5.47 4.79 -14.70
N GLU A 60 4.91 3.94 -13.83
CA GLU A 60 3.81 4.34 -12.94
C GLU A 60 4.27 5.49 -12.03
N ASP A 61 3.49 6.57 -11.97
CA ASP A 61 3.74 7.72 -11.10
C ASP A 61 3.23 7.43 -9.68
N PHE A 62 4.09 7.60 -8.69
CA PHE A 62 3.80 7.45 -7.26
C PHE A 62 3.90 8.77 -6.48
N THR A 63 4.13 9.90 -7.16
CA THR A 63 4.30 11.22 -6.53
C THR A 63 3.09 11.63 -5.69
N ALA A 64 1.90 11.14 -6.07
CA ALA A 64 0.64 11.44 -5.39
C ALA A 64 0.45 10.69 -4.05
N GLN A 65 1.32 9.73 -3.70
CA GLN A 65 1.22 8.99 -2.44
C GLN A 65 1.32 9.92 -1.22
N ARG A 66 0.47 9.68 -0.21
CA ARG A 66 0.48 10.44 1.07
C ARG A 66 0.60 9.53 2.30
N ALA A 67 1.24 8.37 2.17
CA ALA A 67 1.22 7.31 3.19
C ALA A 67 2.30 7.51 4.28
N ASP A 68 2.43 8.69 4.88
CA ASP A 68 3.62 9.02 5.69
C ASP A 68 3.52 8.57 7.16
N ASP A 69 2.38 8.76 7.83
CA ASP A 69 2.22 8.37 9.25
C ASP A 69 1.67 6.95 9.45
N GLY A 70 0.80 6.50 8.56
CA GLY A 70 0.13 5.19 8.64
C GLY A 70 1.07 3.98 8.88
N PRO A 71 2.23 3.88 8.20
CA PRO A 71 3.16 2.76 8.38
C PRO A 71 3.71 2.67 9.80
N ALA A 72 3.98 3.81 10.46
CA ALA A 72 4.53 3.84 11.80
C ALA A 72 3.49 3.39 12.84
N TYR A 73 2.25 3.91 12.74
CA TYR A 73 1.13 3.48 13.59
C TYR A 73 0.81 1.99 13.43
N LEU A 74 0.80 1.49 12.20
CA LEU A 74 0.54 0.07 11.97
C LEU A 74 1.69 -0.80 12.52
N THR A 75 2.95 -0.34 12.42
CA THR A 75 4.10 -1.04 13.00
C THR A 75 3.99 -1.12 14.52
N ILE A 76 3.73 -0.01 15.21
CA ILE A 76 3.67 -0.02 16.69
C ILE A 76 2.52 -0.88 17.21
N LEU A 77 1.38 -0.88 16.52
CA LEU A 77 0.26 -1.75 16.86
C LEU A 77 0.65 -3.23 16.71
N ILE A 78 1.23 -3.62 15.57
CA ILE A 78 1.62 -5.02 15.35
C ILE A 78 2.71 -5.46 16.34
N VAL A 79 3.77 -4.66 16.48
CA VAL A 79 4.90 -4.99 17.34
C VAL A 79 4.47 -5.02 18.80
N GLY A 80 3.70 -4.05 19.27
CA GLY A 80 3.20 -4.00 20.63
C GLY A 80 2.31 -5.20 20.97
N HIS A 81 1.34 -5.52 20.10
CA HIS A 81 0.44 -6.66 20.32
C HIS A 81 1.14 -8.01 20.22
N LEU A 82 2.28 -8.10 19.52
CA LEU A 82 3.07 -9.32 19.47
C LEU A 82 4.01 -9.42 20.69
N MET A 83 4.76 -8.36 20.98
CA MET A 83 5.80 -8.38 22.02
C MET A 83 5.23 -8.37 23.43
N ALA A 84 4.13 -7.66 23.69
CA ALA A 84 3.54 -7.58 25.03
C ALA A 84 3.08 -8.95 25.59
N PRO A 85 2.28 -9.76 24.87
CA PRO A 85 1.88 -11.08 25.38
C PRO A 85 3.05 -12.06 25.43
N ILE A 86 4.00 -11.98 24.48
CA ILE A 86 5.20 -12.83 24.49
C ILE A 86 6.06 -12.49 25.71
N LEU A 87 6.24 -11.21 26.03
CA LEU A 87 6.96 -10.77 27.22
C LEU A 87 6.27 -11.29 28.48
N MET A 88 4.94 -11.13 28.58
CA MET A 88 4.18 -11.64 29.71
C MET A 88 4.35 -13.15 29.87
N PHE A 89 4.23 -13.91 28.79
CA PHE A 89 4.41 -15.36 28.80
C PHE A 89 5.82 -15.77 29.23
N VAL A 90 6.85 -15.16 28.66
CA VAL A 90 8.25 -15.47 28.99
C VAL A 90 8.55 -15.13 30.45
N PHE A 91 8.07 -13.97 30.92
CA PHE A 91 8.24 -13.55 32.30
C PHE A 91 7.59 -14.53 33.28
N VAL A 92 6.33 -14.91 33.05
CA VAL A 92 5.60 -15.83 33.94
C VAL A 92 6.20 -17.23 33.92
N LYS A 93 6.58 -17.75 32.75
CA LYS A 93 7.03 -19.14 32.60
C LYS A 93 8.48 -19.37 33.01
N TYR A 94 9.39 -18.46 32.63
CA TYR A 94 10.83 -18.67 32.75
C TYR A 94 11.50 -17.77 33.79
N ARG A 95 10.88 -16.64 34.16
CA ARG A 95 11.40 -15.67 35.14
C ARG A 95 12.91 -15.38 34.97
N PRO A 96 13.37 -15.05 33.75
CA PRO A 96 14.78 -14.77 33.52
C PRO A 96 15.22 -13.52 34.29
N GLU A 97 16.53 -13.39 34.46
CA GLU A 97 17.16 -12.23 35.08
C GLU A 97 16.77 -10.93 34.33
N PRO A 98 16.51 -9.81 35.04
CA PRO A 98 15.89 -8.62 34.43
C PRO A 98 16.68 -8.01 33.27
N ILE A 99 18.01 -7.99 33.34
CA ILE A 99 18.86 -7.45 32.27
C ILE A 99 18.71 -8.32 31.02
N THR A 100 18.80 -9.63 31.19
CA THR A 100 18.62 -10.61 30.10
C THR A 100 17.27 -10.42 29.39
N LEU A 101 16.18 -10.26 30.14
CA LEU A 101 14.84 -10.05 29.59
C LEU A 101 14.77 -8.73 28.80
N ILE A 102 15.17 -7.62 29.41
CA ILE A 102 15.09 -6.29 28.81
C ILE A 102 15.94 -6.21 27.55
N THR A 103 17.18 -6.69 27.58
CA THR A 103 18.09 -6.66 26.44
C THR A 103 17.53 -7.47 25.27
N MET A 104 17.06 -8.70 25.53
CA MET A 104 16.50 -9.55 24.49
C MET A 104 15.27 -8.91 23.83
N PHE A 105 14.27 -8.51 24.62
CA PHE A 105 13.05 -7.91 24.07
C PHE A 105 13.30 -6.55 23.39
N SER A 106 14.25 -5.76 23.88
CA SER A 106 14.63 -4.49 23.24
C SER A 106 15.22 -4.72 21.85
N ILE A 107 16.17 -5.65 21.73
CA ILE A 107 16.78 -6.00 20.44
C ILE A 107 15.71 -6.52 19.47
N PHE A 108 14.85 -7.45 19.92
CA PHE A 108 13.79 -7.99 19.09
C PHE A 108 12.78 -6.94 18.64
N THR A 109 12.37 -6.04 19.55
CA THR A 109 11.42 -4.97 19.26
C THR A 109 11.98 -4.00 18.22
N VAL A 110 13.24 -3.59 18.37
CA VAL A 110 13.91 -2.71 17.40
C VAL A 110 14.07 -3.40 16.05
N ALA A 111 14.58 -4.63 16.04
CA ALA A 111 14.80 -5.39 14.80
C ALA A 111 13.48 -5.62 14.04
N LEU A 112 12.42 -6.00 14.73
CA LEU A 112 11.11 -6.24 14.13
C LEU A 112 10.48 -4.95 13.61
N SER A 113 10.59 -3.85 14.36
CA SER A 113 10.10 -2.54 13.92
C SER A 113 10.81 -2.09 12.64
N LEU A 114 12.14 -2.21 12.60
CA LEU A 114 12.94 -1.86 11.43
C LEU A 114 12.63 -2.76 10.22
N TYR A 115 12.26 -4.01 10.45
CA TYR A 115 11.85 -4.91 9.38
C TYR A 115 10.45 -4.56 8.82
N LEU A 116 9.49 -4.25 9.69
CA LEU A 116 8.09 -4.03 9.31
C LEU A 116 7.85 -2.68 8.65
N LEU A 117 8.50 -1.62 9.12
CA LEU A 117 8.33 -0.25 8.62
C LEU A 117 8.37 -0.13 7.08
N PRO A 118 9.43 -0.59 6.37
CA PRO A 118 9.49 -0.45 4.91
C PRO A 118 8.47 -1.33 4.18
N ARG A 119 8.04 -2.45 4.78
CA ARG A 119 7.05 -3.35 4.16
C ARG A 119 5.63 -2.83 4.30
N LEU A 120 5.30 -2.30 5.47
CA LEU A 120 4.01 -1.65 5.71
C LEU A 120 3.88 -0.36 4.90
N LYS A 121 4.95 0.43 4.75
CA LYS A 121 4.99 1.57 3.82
C LYS A 121 4.66 1.14 2.39
N GLY A 122 5.33 0.10 1.90
CA GLY A 122 5.08 -0.43 0.56
C GLY A 122 3.66 -0.99 0.38
N ALA A 123 3.14 -1.70 1.38
CA ALA A 123 1.78 -2.23 1.37
C ALA A 123 0.73 -1.10 1.37
N LEU A 124 0.89 -0.06 2.19
CA LEU A 124 -0.05 1.07 2.23
C LEU A 124 -0.07 1.87 0.93
N VAL A 125 1.09 2.10 0.31
CA VAL A 125 1.15 2.74 -1.02
C VAL A 125 0.46 1.86 -2.07
N ALA A 126 0.67 0.54 -2.02
CA ALA A 126 0.00 -0.39 -2.93
C ALA A 126 -1.54 -0.45 -2.73
N LEU A 127 -2.01 -0.30 -1.49
CA LEU A 127 -3.42 -0.20 -1.16
C LEU A 127 -4.03 1.10 -1.70
N GLN A 128 -3.34 2.24 -1.52
CA GLN A 128 -3.74 3.53 -2.11
C GLN A 128 -3.83 3.44 -3.62
N TRP A 129 -2.87 2.77 -4.27
CA TRP A 129 -2.86 2.53 -5.70
C TRP A 129 -4.02 1.63 -6.15
N ALA A 130 -4.31 0.55 -5.43
CA ALA A 130 -5.40 -0.36 -5.77
C ALA A 130 -6.77 0.34 -5.68
N ASN A 131 -6.98 1.13 -4.64
CA ASN A 131 -8.23 1.87 -4.40
C ASN A 131 -8.30 3.21 -5.17
N ARG A 132 -7.30 3.53 -6.01
CA ARG A 132 -7.23 4.78 -6.80
C ARG A 132 -7.37 6.07 -5.97
N MET A 133 -6.96 6.03 -4.70
CA MET A 133 -7.07 7.16 -3.79
C MET A 133 -5.94 8.18 -4.02
N HIS A 134 -6.09 9.42 -3.56
CA HIS A 134 -5.01 10.43 -3.50
C HIS A 134 -4.27 10.71 -4.82
N GLY A 135 -4.97 10.81 -5.95
CA GLY A 135 -4.36 11.16 -7.25
C GLY A 135 -3.95 9.97 -8.13
N PHE A 136 -4.15 8.72 -7.65
CA PHE A 136 -4.08 7.52 -8.49
C PHE A 136 -5.34 7.28 -9.35
N ALA A 137 -6.33 8.17 -9.27
CA ALA A 137 -7.49 8.21 -10.17
C ALA A 137 -7.05 8.76 -11.53
N ARG A 138 -7.46 8.09 -12.62
CA ARG A 138 -7.27 8.65 -13.97
C ARG A 138 -8.11 9.94 -14.05
N PRO A 139 -7.57 11.06 -14.57
CA PRO A 139 -8.41 12.20 -14.90
C PRO A 139 -9.46 11.74 -15.93
N GLY A 140 -10.73 12.01 -15.63
CA GLY A 140 -11.80 11.88 -16.62
C GLY A 140 -11.57 12.83 -17.79
N PRO A 141 -12.29 12.66 -18.92
CA PRO A 141 -12.21 13.60 -20.03
C PRO A 141 -12.48 15.01 -19.52
N LYS A 142 -11.59 15.97 -19.83
CA LYS A 142 -11.90 17.38 -19.61
C LYS A 142 -12.94 17.77 -20.66
N GLU A 143 -14.17 18.04 -20.22
CA GLU A 143 -15.15 18.76 -21.03
C GLU A 143 -14.58 20.16 -21.27
N ALA A 144 -14.37 20.49 -22.55
CA ALA A 144 -13.82 21.74 -23.04
C ALA A 144 -14.94 22.67 -23.51
#